data_AF-A0AAW0K7G1-F1
#
_entry.id   AF-A0AAW0K7G1-F1
#
_cell.length_a   1.000
_cell.length_b   1.000
_cell.length_c   1.000
_cell.angle_alpha   90.00
_cell.angle_beta   90.00
_cell.angle_gamma   90.00
#
_symmetry.space_group_name_H-M   'P 1'
#
loop_
_entity.id
_entity.type
_entity.pdbx_description
1 polymer ?
#
loop_
_entity_poly.entity_id
_entity_poly.type
_entity_poly.pdbx_seq_one_letter_code
_entity_poly.pdbx_strand_id
1 'polypeptide(L)'
;MSYTETQLGRSTVGNLPVVVDDDGDGGGEVKGGEVPRFEFRVTHEAKLKELLHKISSLEIKLCSDGVKEFIRLLKGNTGGELLHLYVRSSCNCSELLDAWKLRRGRPGFSYIIKLISAILGHPDGVYDPKDGERIAISKVLNKFARLLVEEYMVELQKELDGIEVKCQNAALLLLALIVRRQSGLASEVAKKFDFKSKTFLQASRI
;
A
#
# COMPACT_ATOMS: atom_id res chain seq x y z
N MET A 1 7.53 -35.54 57.41
CA MET A 1 7.14 -36.95 57.19
C MET A 1 7.07 -37.13 55.68
N SER A 2 8.07 -37.61 54.94
CA SER A 2 8.89 -38.85 55.02
C SER A 2 8.59 -39.68 53.76
N TYR A 3 9.50 -39.58 52.78
CA TYR A 3 10.02 -40.60 51.83
C TYR A 3 9.01 -41.36 50.91
N THR A 4 9.32 -41.75 49.67
CA THR A 4 10.54 -42.44 49.17
C THR A 4 10.75 -42.31 47.65
N GLU A 5 12.04 -42.23 47.28
CA GLU A 5 12.68 -42.56 45.99
C GLU A 5 12.51 -44.03 45.53
N THR A 6 12.91 -44.33 44.28
CA THR A 6 13.80 -45.43 43.77
C THR A 6 13.34 -45.81 42.33
N GLN A 7 14.02 -45.57 41.19
CA GLN A 7 15.38 -45.84 40.64
C GLN A 7 15.47 -47.06 39.68
N LEU A 8 16.46 -46.99 38.76
CA LEU A 8 16.99 -47.98 37.77
C LEU A 8 16.25 -48.14 36.42
N GLY A 9 16.89 -48.23 35.24
CA GLY A 9 18.32 -48.29 34.85
C GLY A 9 18.57 -49.32 33.70
N ARG A 10 19.54 -49.03 32.81
CA ARG A 10 20.14 -49.81 31.66
C ARG A 10 19.41 -49.75 30.30
N SER A 11 19.99 -49.42 29.12
CA SER A 11 21.32 -49.47 28.45
C SER A 11 21.51 -50.67 27.50
N THR A 12 21.68 -50.41 26.19
CA THR A 12 22.57 -51.13 25.22
C THR A 12 22.54 -50.42 23.83
N VAL A 13 23.68 -49.92 23.30
CA VAL A 13 24.54 -50.47 22.18
C VAL A 13 23.77 -50.63 20.85
N GLY A 14 24.12 -50.18 19.65
CA GLY A 14 25.35 -49.69 18.99
C GLY A 14 25.24 -50.11 17.49
N ASN A 15 25.63 -49.27 16.52
CA ASN A 15 26.24 -49.63 15.21
C ASN A 15 26.13 -48.52 14.13
N LEU A 16 27.28 -48.08 13.63
CA LEU A 16 27.61 -47.68 12.24
C LEU A 16 28.64 -48.73 11.73
N PRO A 17 29.14 -48.74 10.46
CA PRO A 17 28.87 -47.92 9.26
C PRO A 17 28.68 -48.80 7.98
N VAL A 18 28.64 -48.23 6.76
CA VAL A 18 29.57 -48.44 5.60
C VAL A 18 28.98 -47.80 4.30
N VAL A 19 29.86 -47.14 3.54
CA VAL A 19 29.74 -46.45 2.24
C VAL A 19 29.76 -47.38 1.02
N VAL A 20 29.07 -47.01 -0.09
CA VAL A 20 29.54 -47.20 -1.49
C VAL A 20 28.75 -46.30 -2.46
N ASP A 21 29.48 -45.64 -3.35
CA ASP A 21 29.08 -44.77 -4.48
C ASP A 21 28.49 -45.54 -5.69
N ASP A 22 27.62 -44.90 -6.51
CA ASP A 22 27.63 -45.04 -7.99
C ASP A 22 26.74 -44.00 -8.71
N ASP A 23 27.13 -43.70 -9.96
CA ASP A 23 26.86 -42.59 -10.88
C ASP A 23 25.41 -42.28 -11.35
N GLY A 24 25.18 -41.05 -11.84
CA GLY A 24 24.05 -40.79 -12.75
C GLY A 24 23.64 -39.33 -13.00
N ASP A 25 24.32 -38.68 -13.94
CA ASP A 25 24.01 -37.43 -14.67
C ASP A 25 22.52 -36.98 -14.68
N GLY A 26 22.25 -35.82 -14.06
CA GLY A 26 20.93 -35.19 -13.99
C GLY A 26 21.04 -33.69 -14.25
N GLY A 27 20.54 -33.28 -15.41
CA GLY A 27 20.65 -31.93 -15.98
C GLY A 27 20.44 -30.81 -14.96
N GLY A 28 21.46 -29.96 -14.85
CA GLY A 28 21.41 -28.74 -14.07
C GLY A 28 20.36 -27.78 -14.63
N GLU A 29 19.17 -27.83 -14.07
CA GLU A 29 18.22 -26.72 -14.07
C GLU A 29 18.98 -25.48 -13.65
N VAL A 30 18.95 -24.47 -14.52
CA VAL A 30 19.37 -23.11 -14.18
C VAL A 30 18.54 -22.64 -12.99
N LYS A 31 19.09 -22.78 -11.78
CA LYS A 31 18.59 -22.10 -10.59
C LYS A 31 18.57 -20.62 -10.93
N GLY A 32 17.37 -20.10 -11.23
CA GLY A 32 17.13 -18.68 -11.26
C GLY A 32 17.64 -18.12 -9.95
N GLY A 33 18.74 -17.38 -10.01
CA GLY A 33 19.38 -16.83 -8.82
C GLY A 33 18.34 -16.07 -8.03
N GLU A 34 18.05 -16.52 -6.81
CA GLU A 34 17.29 -15.73 -5.86
C GLU A 34 18.05 -14.43 -5.68
N VAL A 35 17.53 -13.34 -6.26
CA VAL A 35 18.03 -12.00 -5.99
C VAL A 35 17.96 -11.83 -4.47
N PRO A 36 19.09 -11.57 -3.79
CA PRO A 36 19.10 -11.45 -2.34
C PRO A 36 18.04 -10.44 -1.90
N ARG A 37 17.21 -10.83 -0.91
CA ARG A 37 16.13 -9.99 -0.35
C ARG A 37 16.60 -8.57 0.05
N PHE A 38 17.89 -8.46 0.37
CA PHE A 38 18.58 -7.19 0.64
C PHE A 38 18.76 -6.32 -0.62
N GLU A 39 19.29 -6.88 -1.71
CA GLU A 39 19.43 -6.17 -3.00
C GLU A 39 18.07 -5.75 -3.56
N PHE A 40 17.07 -6.62 -3.40
CA PHE A 40 15.69 -6.33 -3.76
C PHE A 40 15.14 -5.12 -2.98
N ARG A 41 15.34 -5.07 -1.66
CA ARG A 41 14.91 -3.93 -0.81
C ARG A 41 15.62 -2.63 -1.16
N VAL A 42 16.95 -2.66 -1.35
CA VAL A 42 17.74 -1.48 -1.70
C VAL A 42 17.27 -0.88 -3.05
N THR A 43 16.96 -1.75 -4.02
CA THR A 43 16.43 -1.33 -5.32
C THR A 43 15.05 -0.66 -5.18
N HIS A 44 14.18 -1.21 -4.32
CA HIS A 44 12.85 -0.62 -4.07
C HIS A 44 12.92 0.70 -3.30
N GLU A 45 13.85 0.87 -2.36
CA GLU A 45 14.06 2.12 -1.65
C GLU A 45 14.56 3.25 -2.56
N ALA A 46 15.56 2.97 -3.38
CA ALA A 46 16.05 3.93 -4.37
C ALA A 46 14.93 4.30 -5.34
N LYS A 47 14.18 3.31 -5.81
CA LYS A 47 13.07 3.54 -6.72
C LYS A 47 11.95 4.36 -6.08
N LEU A 48 11.60 4.08 -4.83
CA LEU A 48 10.61 4.84 -4.09
C LEU A 48 11.05 6.30 -3.92
N LYS A 49 12.31 6.56 -3.55
CA LYS A 49 12.84 7.93 -3.44
C LYS A 49 12.75 8.69 -4.77
N GLU A 50 13.10 8.04 -5.88
CA GLU A 50 12.97 8.60 -7.23
C GLU A 50 11.51 9.00 -7.54
N LEU A 51 10.55 8.11 -7.25
CA LEU A 51 9.13 8.35 -7.46
C LEU A 51 8.63 9.51 -6.60
N LEU A 52 8.98 9.53 -5.31
CA LEU A 52 8.58 10.59 -4.37
C LEU A 52 9.15 11.96 -4.79
N HIS A 53 10.36 11.98 -5.34
CA HIS A 53 10.94 13.19 -5.92
C HIS A 53 10.16 13.67 -7.14
N LYS A 54 9.84 12.76 -8.08
CA LYS A 54 9.06 13.06 -9.29
C LYS A 54 7.67 13.60 -8.97
N ILE A 55 6.92 12.98 -8.05
CA ILE A 55 5.55 13.43 -7.71
C ILE A 55 5.53 14.81 -7.04
N SER A 56 6.63 15.17 -6.35
CA SER A 56 6.80 16.45 -5.68
C SER A 56 7.39 17.53 -6.60
N SER A 57 7.74 17.19 -7.84
CA SER A 57 8.25 18.15 -8.81
C SER A 57 7.18 19.17 -9.22
N LEU A 58 7.60 20.41 -9.49
CA LEU A 58 6.76 21.44 -10.11
C LEU A 58 6.46 21.15 -11.58
N GLU A 59 7.32 20.38 -12.26
CA GLU A 59 7.13 19.99 -13.64
C GLU A 59 6.00 18.96 -13.75
N ILE A 60 4.92 19.31 -14.44
CA ILE A 60 3.72 18.47 -14.53
C ILE A 60 3.99 17.14 -15.23
N LYS A 61 4.89 17.11 -16.21
CA LYS A 61 5.26 15.87 -16.92
C LYS A 61 5.96 14.89 -15.98
N LEU A 62 6.98 15.35 -15.26
CA LEU A 62 7.67 14.54 -14.24
C LEU A 62 6.70 14.04 -13.16
N CYS A 63 5.80 14.88 -12.67
CA CYS A 63 4.79 14.49 -11.70
C CYS A 63 3.83 13.43 -12.27
N SER A 64 3.29 13.65 -13.46
CA SER A 64 2.44 12.67 -14.17
C SER A 64 3.15 11.33 -14.35
N ASP A 65 4.40 11.34 -14.80
CA ASP A 65 5.14 10.13 -15.12
C ASP A 65 5.51 9.37 -13.85
N GLY A 66 5.94 10.09 -12.80
CA GLY A 66 6.15 9.52 -11.47
C GLY A 66 4.87 8.89 -10.90
N VAL A 67 3.72 9.57 -11.00
CA VAL A 67 2.43 9.02 -10.56
C VAL A 67 2.07 7.75 -11.33
N LYS A 68 2.15 7.78 -12.67
CA LYS A 68 1.79 6.62 -13.51
C LYS A 68 2.69 5.43 -13.20
N GLU A 69 3.98 5.68 -13.06
CA GLU A 69 4.94 4.64 -12.73
C GLU A 69 4.68 4.05 -11.34
N PHE A 70 4.41 4.89 -10.34
CA PHE A 70 4.10 4.43 -8.99
C PHE A 70 2.82 3.59 -8.97
N ILE A 71 1.74 4.05 -9.62
CA ILE A 71 0.50 3.26 -9.74
C ILE A 71 0.75 1.93 -10.47
N ARG A 72 1.59 1.94 -11.52
CA ARG A 72 1.94 0.71 -12.25
C ARG A 72 2.66 -0.28 -11.35
N LEU A 73 3.62 0.17 -10.54
CA LEU A 73 4.36 -0.68 -9.63
C LEU A 73 3.48 -1.21 -8.48
N LEU A 74 2.59 -0.38 -7.93
CA LEU A 74 1.59 -0.81 -6.96
C LEU A 74 0.66 -1.91 -7.49
N LYS A 75 0.41 -1.95 -8.80
CA LYS A 75 -0.40 -3.01 -9.42
C LYS A 75 0.41 -4.26 -9.81
N GLY A 76 1.73 -4.22 -9.69
CA GLY A 76 2.61 -5.33 -10.02
C GLY A 76 2.66 -6.39 -8.92
N ASN A 77 3.34 -7.50 -9.20
CA ASN A 77 3.45 -8.63 -8.29
C ASN A 77 4.08 -8.27 -6.92
N THR A 78 4.94 -7.26 -6.89
CA THR A 78 5.62 -6.76 -5.68
C THR A 78 4.96 -5.50 -5.12
N GLY A 79 3.74 -5.18 -5.57
CA GLY A 79 3.01 -3.97 -5.20
C GLY A 79 2.75 -3.85 -3.70
N GLY A 80 2.42 -4.96 -3.03
CA GLY A 80 2.24 -5.01 -1.58
C GLY A 80 3.51 -4.65 -0.81
N GLU A 81 4.65 -5.19 -1.23
CA GLU A 81 5.95 -4.90 -0.62
C GLU A 81 6.34 -3.43 -0.80
N LEU A 82 6.09 -2.87 -2.00
CA LEU A 82 6.30 -1.45 -2.26
C LEU A 82 5.38 -0.56 -1.40
N LEU A 83 4.11 -0.93 -1.25
CA LEU A 83 3.18 -0.21 -0.37
C LEU A 83 3.67 -0.22 1.08
N HIS A 84 4.06 -1.40 1.57
CA HIS A 84 4.54 -1.57 2.94
C HIS A 84 5.83 -0.79 3.18
N LEU A 85 6.75 -0.82 2.22
CA LEU A 85 7.97 -0.01 2.24
C LEU A 85 7.61 1.47 2.32
N TYR A 86 6.74 1.95 1.43
CA TYR A 86 6.31 3.35 1.39
C TYR A 86 5.73 3.82 2.71
N VAL A 87 4.75 3.11 3.25
CA VAL A 87 4.05 3.49 4.48
C VAL A 87 4.98 3.44 5.70
N ARG A 88 5.98 2.54 5.72
CA ARG A 88 6.98 2.50 6.80
C ARG A 88 8.02 3.60 6.69
N SER A 89 8.47 3.92 5.48
CA SER A 89 9.49 4.95 5.26
C SER A 89 8.93 6.36 5.35
N SER A 90 7.64 6.53 5.08
CA SER A 90 6.97 7.83 5.05
C SER A 90 6.48 8.23 6.44
N CYS A 91 6.65 9.51 6.79
CA CYS A 91 6.08 10.09 8.00
C CYS A 91 4.58 10.38 7.81
N ASN A 92 3.74 9.34 7.89
CA ASN A 92 2.28 9.43 7.72
C ASN A 92 1.82 9.96 6.35
N CYS A 93 2.48 9.56 5.26
CA CYS A 93 2.13 9.96 3.89
C CYS A 93 2.27 11.48 3.63
N SER A 94 3.14 12.18 4.36
CA SER A 94 3.34 13.63 4.23
C SER A 94 3.72 14.06 2.81
N GLU A 95 4.48 13.24 2.08
CA GLU A 95 4.87 13.53 0.69
C GLU A 95 3.67 13.61 -0.25
N LEU A 96 2.62 12.80 -0.01
CA LEU A 96 1.37 12.88 -0.78
C LEU A 96 0.58 14.15 -0.45
N LEU A 97 0.62 14.60 0.81
CA LEU A 97 0.00 15.87 1.20
C LEU A 97 0.73 17.08 0.61
N ASP A 98 2.05 17.03 0.56
CA ASP A 98 2.83 18.10 -0.05
C ASP A 98 2.56 18.16 -1.55
N ALA A 99 2.54 17.01 -2.24
CA ALA A 99 2.14 16.94 -3.63
C ALA A 99 0.68 17.40 -3.86
N TRP A 100 -0.23 17.08 -2.93
CA TRP A 100 -1.61 17.55 -2.96
C TRP A 100 -1.69 19.07 -2.86
N LYS A 101 -1.04 19.66 -1.85
CA LYS A 101 -1.01 21.12 -1.64
C LYS A 101 -0.34 21.85 -2.79
N LEU A 102 0.68 21.23 -3.41
CA LEU A 102 1.37 21.77 -4.57
C LEU A 102 0.46 21.84 -5.81
N ARG A 103 -0.40 20.84 -5.98
CA ARG A 103 -1.23 20.66 -7.20
C ARG A 103 -2.67 21.11 -7.05
N ARG A 104 -3.17 21.37 -5.84
CA ARG A 104 -4.56 21.83 -5.62
C ARG A 104 -4.90 23.04 -6.50
N GLY A 105 -6.03 22.97 -7.20
CA GLY A 105 -6.47 24.02 -8.12
C GLY A 105 -5.56 24.26 -9.33
N ARG A 106 -4.63 23.34 -9.63
CA ARG A 106 -3.71 23.42 -10.78
C ARG A 106 -3.86 22.21 -11.70
N PRO A 107 -3.45 22.32 -12.97
CA PRO A 107 -3.38 21.17 -13.86
C PRO A 107 -2.57 20.02 -13.26
N GLY A 108 -3.09 18.80 -13.43
CA GLY A 108 -2.45 17.58 -12.93
C GLY A 108 -2.83 17.17 -11.51
N PHE A 109 -3.73 17.89 -10.84
CA PHE A 109 -4.21 17.49 -9.51
C PHE A 109 -4.86 16.10 -9.50
N SER A 110 -5.59 15.75 -10.56
CA SER A 110 -6.17 14.41 -10.73
C SER A 110 -5.14 13.28 -10.69
N TYR A 111 -3.87 13.52 -11.02
CA TYR A 111 -2.82 12.52 -10.88
C TYR A 111 -2.55 12.21 -9.40
N ILE A 112 -2.45 13.23 -8.55
CA ILE A 112 -2.22 13.05 -7.12
C ILE A 112 -3.41 12.33 -6.48
N ILE A 113 -4.64 12.73 -6.81
CA ILE A 113 -5.87 12.07 -6.33
C ILE A 113 -5.88 10.58 -6.73
N LYS A 114 -5.49 10.27 -7.98
CA LYS A 114 -5.40 8.88 -8.46
C LYS A 114 -4.32 8.07 -7.77
N LEU A 115 -3.17 8.67 -7.45
CA LEU A 115 -2.11 7.98 -6.70
C LEU A 115 -2.58 7.64 -5.29
N ILE A 116 -3.15 8.61 -4.58
CA ILE A 116 -3.73 8.40 -3.24
C ILE A 116 -4.80 7.33 -3.29
N SER A 117 -5.68 7.37 -4.30
CA SER A 117 -6.68 6.33 -4.54
C SER A 117 -6.04 4.95 -4.69
N ALA A 118 -5.00 4.81 -5.51
CA ALA A 118 -4.31 3.53 -5.70
C ALA A 118 -3.72 2.98 -4.39
N ILE A 119 -3.15 3.86 -3.55
CA ILE A 119 -2.58 3.49 -2.24
C ILE A 119 -3.69 3.08 -1.26
N LEU A 120 -4.74 3.89 -1.12
CA LEU A 120 -5.85 3.60 -0.21
C LEU A 120 -6.67 2.38 -0.63
N GLY A 121 -6.73 2.08 -1.93
CA GLY A 121 -7.46 0.94 -2.49
C GLY A 121 -6.64 -0.35 -2.59
N HIS A 122 -5.37 -0.35 -2.18
CA HIS A 122 -4.50 -1.51 -2.34
C HIS A 122 -4.90 -2.65 -1.38
N PRO A 123 -5.03 -3.91 -1.83
CA PRO A 123 -5.43 -5.04 -0.98
C PRO A 123 -4.53 -5.25 0.24
N ASP A 124 -3.21 -5.16 0.05
CA ASP A 124 -2.22 -5.27 1.14
C ASP A 124 -2.19 -4.06 2.09
N GLY A 125 -3.00 -3.03 1.81
CA GLY A 125 -3.25 -1.91 2.72
C GLY A 125 -4.57 -2.02 3.48
N VAL A 126 -5.38 -3.05 3.23
CA VAL A 126 -6.66 -3.31 3.92
C VAL A 126 -6.39 -4.08 5.21
N TYR A 127 -7.14 -3.74 6.26
CA TYR A 127 -7.07 -4.41 7.56
C TYR A 127 -7.33 -5.91 7.42
N ASP A 128 -6.42 -6.71 7.96
CA ASP A 128 -6.58 -8.16 8.08
C ASP A 128 -6.15 -8.58 9.49
N PRO A 129 -7.06 -9.12 10.33
CA PRO A 129 -6.75 -9.47 11.70
C PRO A 129 -5.72 -10.61 11.83
N LYS A 130 -5.43 -11.35 10.75
CA LYS A 130 -4.47 -12.46 10.72
C LYS A 130 -3.05 -12.02 10.33
N ASP A 131 -2.90 -10.78 9.87
CA ASP A 131 -1.64 -10.25 9.36
C ASP A 131 -1.26 -8.97 10.14
N GLY A 132 -0.32 -9.14 11.08
CA GLY A 132 0.16 -8.05 11.93
C GLY A 132 0.76 -6.87 11.16
N GLU A 133 1.38 -7.13 10.01
CA GLU A 133 1.93 -6.10 9.14
C GLU A 133 0.79 -5.29 8.50
N ARG A 134 -0.21 -5.96 7.92
CA ARG A 134 -1.38 -5.29 7.34
C ARG A 134 -2.21 -4.53 8.37
N ILE A 135 -2.26 -4.97 9.63
CA ILE A 135 -2.87 -4.20 10.73
C ILE A 135 -2.16 -2.85 10.89
N ALA A 136 -0.84 -2.84 10.99
CA ALA A 136 -0.06 -1.61 11.17
C ALA A 136 -0.21 -0.66 9.97
N ILE A 137 -0.09 -1.21 8.75
CA ILE A 137 -0.24 -0.45 7.50
C ILE A 137 -1.65 0.14 7.39
N SER A 138 -2.69 -0.66 7.66
CA SER A 138 -4.07 -0.19 7.59
C SER A 138 -4.35 0.93 8.59
N LYS A 139 -3.74 0.92 9.79
CA LYS A 139 -3.91 2.01 10.77
C LYS A 139 -3.37 3.34 10.23
N VAL A 140 -2.18 3.33 9.63
CA VAL A 140 -1.58 4.54 9.03
C VAL A 140 -2.45 5.06 7.88
N LEU A 141 -2.85 4.18 6.96
CA LEU A 141 -3.70 4.56 5.82
C LEU A 141 -5.09 5.03 6.26
N ASN A 142 -5.67 4.44 7.31
CA ASN A 142 -6.97 4.89 7.85
C ASN A 142 -6.87 6.26 8.51
N LYS A 143 -5.75 6.55 9.19
CA LYS A 143 -5.47 7.88 9.75
C LYS A 143 -5.29 8.91 8.64
N PHE A 144 -4.56 8.55 7.58
CA PHE A 144 -4.39 9.42 6.42
C PHE A 144 -5.71 9.70 5.69
N ALA A 145 -6.52 8.67 5.46
CA ALA A 145 -7.86 8.81 4.87
C ALA A 145 -8.77 9.73 5.71
N ARG A 146 -8.71 9.60 7.04
CA ARG A 146 -9.45 10.48 7.96
C ARG A 146 -9.03 11.94 7.81
N LEU A 147 -7.73 12.21 7.76
CA LEU A 147 -7.19 13.55 7.53
C LEU A 147 -7.72 14.17 6.22
N LEU A 148 -7.81 13.38 5.14
CA LEU A 148 -8.38 13.85 3.87
C LEU A 148 -9.85 14.27 4.01
N VAL A 149 -10.64 13.50 4.77
CA VAL A 149 -12.05 13.82 5.05
C VAL A 149 -12.17 15.02 5.98
N GLU A 150 -11.31 15.12 6.99
CA GLU A 150 -11.37 16.18 7.99
C GLU A 150 -11.00 17.54 7.41
N GLU A 151 -9.88 17.59 6.67
CA GLU A 151 -9.24 18.85 6.26
C GLU A 151 -9.47 19.20 4.78
N TYR A 152 -9.70 18.21 3.91
CA TYR A 152 -9.68 18.41 2.45
C TYR A 152 -10.98 18.03 1.74
N MET A 153 -12.06 17.80 2.49
CA MET A 153 -13.36 17.44 1.92
C MET A 153 -13.95 18.55 1.05
N VAL A 154 -13.75 19.82 1.42
CA VAL A 154 -14.24 20.97 0.64
C VAL A 154 -13.56 21.03 -0.73
N GLU A 155 -12.24 20.81 -0.78
CA GLU A 155 -11.48 20.72 -2.01
C GLU A 155 -11.95 19.55 -2.88
N LEU A 156 -12.20 18.39 -2.29
CA LEU A 156 -12.74 17.25 -3.02
C LEU A 156 -14.12 17.53 -3.62
N GLN A 157 -15.00 18.21 -2.89
CA GLN A 157 -16.29 18.64 -3.42
C GLN A 157 -16.13 19.64 -4.56
N LYS A 158 -15.21 20.60 -4.47
CA LYS A 158 -14.92 21.52 -5.58
C LYS A 158 -14.46 20.80 -6.84
N GLU A 159 -13.63 19.76 -6.72
CA GLU A 159 -13.21 18.96 -7.87
C GLU A 159 -14.37 18.13 -8.46
N LEU A 160 -15.31 17.68 -7.63
CA LEU A 160 -16.53 17.02 -8.08
C LEU A 160 -17.49 17.97 -8.80
N ASP A 161 -17.69 19.17 -8.26
CA ASP A 161 -18.59 20.16 -8.84
C ASP A 161 -17.94 20.95 -10.00
N GLY A 162 -16.65 20.74 -10.24
CA GLY A 162 -15.89 21.32 -11.35
C GLY A 162 -16.33 20.78 -12.71
N ILE A 163 -15.77 21.32 -13.80
CA ILE A 163 -16.12 20.92 -15.18
C ILE A 163 -15.22 19.82 -15.74
N GLU A 164 -14.07 19.53 -15.11
CA GLU A 164 -13.11 18.56 -15.62
C GLU A 164 -13.49 17.14 -15.20
N VAL A 165 -14.07 16.37 -16.13
CA VAL A 165 -14.50 14.97 -15.92
C VAL A 165 -13.38 14.09 -15.33
N LYS A 166 -12.12 14.32 -15.70
CA LYS A 166 -10.98 13.55 -15.16
C LYS A 166 -10.75 13.80 -13.67
N CYS A 167 -10.96 15.02 -13.20
CA CYS A 167 -10.87 15.38 -11.79
C CYS A 167 -12.09 14.87 -11.03
N GLN A 168 -13.30 15.03 -11.57
CA GLN A 168 -14.53 14.48 -10.99
C GLN A 168 -14.42 12.98 -10.74
N ASN A 169 -14.01 12.21 -11.77
CA ASN A 169 -13.85 10.76 -11.66
C ASN A 169 -12.77 10.37 -10.64
N ALA A 170 -11.68 11.13 -10.56
CA ALA A 170 -10.63 10.88 -9.58
C ALA A 170 -11.12 11.15 -8.15
N ALA A 171 -11.84 12.25 -7.93
CA ALA A 171 -12.41 12.60 -6.63
C ALA A 171 -13.49 11.61 -6.18
N LEU A 172 -14.38 11.20 -7.09
CA LEU A 172 -15.38 10.14 -6.82
C LEU A 172 -14.69 8.82 -6.44
N LEU A 173 -13.68 8.41 -7.20
CA LEU A 173 -12.92 7.19 -6.91
C LEU A 173 -12.27 7.27 -5.52
N LEU A 174 -11.63 8.39 -5.18
CA LEU A 174 -11.00 8.56 -3.88
C LEU A 174 -12.02 8.44 -2.74
N LEU A 175 -13.15 9.15 -2.83
CA LEU A 175 -14.21 9.09 -1.83
C LEU A 175 -14.79 7.68 -1.69
N ALA A 176 -15.05 7.00 -2.81
CA ALA A 176 -15.53 5.62 -2.79
C ALA A 176 -14.55 4.68 -2.07
N LEU A 177 -13.25 4.83 -2.31
CA LEU A 177 -12.23 4.03 -1.64
C LEU A 177 -12.13 4.37 -0.15
N ILE A 178 -12.22 5.65 0.23
CA ILE A 178 -12.25 6.06 1.65
C ILE A 178 -13.44 5.42 2.38
N VAL A 179 -14.64 5.51 1.82
CA VAL A 179 -15.88 4.94 2.41
C VAL A 179 -15.79 3.42 2.54
N ARG A 180 -15.19 2.73 1.56
CA ARG A 180 -15.05 1.27 1.57
C ARG A 180 -14.02 0.74 2.58
N ARG A 181 -13.09 1.58 3.07
CA ARG A 181 -12.03 1.12 3.97
C ARG A 181 -12.53 0.75 5.37
N GLN A 182 -13.39 1.57 5.97
CA GLN A 182 -13.98 1.29 7.28
C GLN A 182 -15.27 2.08 7.51
N SER A 183 -16.21 1.49 8.25
CA SER A 183 -17.50 2.11 8.60
C SER A 183 -17.34 3.46 9.31
N GLY A 184 -16.29 3.62 10.11
CA GLY A 184 -15.98 4.90 10.75
C GLY A 184 -15.70 6.03 9.75
N LEU A 185 -14.95 5.78 8.68
CA LEU A 185 -14.70 6.75 7.62
C LEU A 185 -15.96 7.03 6.81
N ALA A 186 -16.76 6.00 6.54
CA ALA A 186 -18.05 6.16 5.87
C ALA A 186 -18.96 7.13 6.65
N SER A 187 -19.01 6.99 7.98
CA SER A 187 -19.76 7.91 8.86
C SER A 187 -19.22 9.34 8.80
N GLU A 188 -17.90 9.53 8.75
CA GLU A 188 -17.29 10.86 8.65
C GLU A 188 -17.55 11.53 7.31
N VAL A 189 -17.43 10.78 6.21
CA VAL A 189 -17.82 11.25 4.87
C VAL A 189 -19.28 11.64 4.87
N ALA A 190 -20.17 10.81 5.43
CA ALA A 190 -21.61 11.11 5.48
C ALA A 190 -21.95 12.42 6.24
N LYS A 191 -21.13 12.81 7.21
CA LYS A 191 -21.33 14.06 7.98
C LYS A 191 -20.84 15.30 7.23
N LYS A 192 -19.80 15.17 6.40
CA LYS A 192 -19.12 16.32 5.76
C LYS A 192 -19.43 16.47 4.27
N PHE A 193 -19.84 15.40 3.60
CA PHE A 193 -20.12 15.41 2.18
C PHE A 193 -21.46 16.05 1.86
N ASP A 194 -21.50 16.97 0.89
CA ASP A 194 -22.75 17.51 0.38
C ASP A 194 -23.38 16.57 -0.67
N PHE A 195 -24.28 15.70 -0.21
CA PHE A 195 -25.03 14.80 -1.08
C PHE A 195 -26.02 15.50 -2.04
N LYS A 196 -26.20 16.82 -1.92
CA LYS A 196 -27.05 17.61 -2.82
C LYS A 196 -26.28 18.17 -4.02
N SER A 197 -24.97 17.93 -4.09
CA SER A 197 -24.12 18.25 -5.25
C SER A 197 -24.76 17.75 -6.56
N LYS A 198 -24.80 18.62 -7.57
CA LYS A 198 -25.36 18.28 -8.89
C LYS A 198 -24.62 17.11 -9.53
N THR A 199 -23.29 17.09 -9.42
CA THR A 199 -22.47 16.00 -9.96
C THR A 199 -22.76 14.68 -9.27
N PHE A 200 -22.91 14.69 -7.94
CA PHE A 200 -23.27 13.48 -7.19
C PHE A 200 -24.63 12.92 -7.64
N LEU A 201 -25.64 13.79 -7.75
CA LEU A 201 -26.98 13.40 -8.20
C LEU A 201 -27.00 12.88 -9.64
N GLN A 202 -26.07 13.31 -10.49
CA GLN A 202 -25.92 12.79 -11.85
C GLN A 202 -25.23 11.41 -11.85
N ALA A 203 -24.20 11.23 -11.02
CA ALA A 203 -23.48 9.96 -10.90
C ALA A 203 -24.31 8.86 -10.22
N SER A 204 -25.27 9.21 -9.35
CA SER A 204 -26.13 8.26 -8.63
C SER A 204 -27.37 7.79 -9.41
N ARG A 205 -27.54 8.24 -10.66
CA ARG A 205 -28.68 7.87 -11.54
C ARG A 205 -28.36 6.72 -12.50
N ILE A 206 -27.21 6.06 -12.31
CA ILE A 206 -26.72 4.91 -13.08
C ILE A 206 -26.95 3.66 -12.24
#